data_AF-A0A3M1TTZ3-F1
#
_entry.id   AF-A0A3M1TTZ3-F1
#
_cell.length_a   1.000
_cell.length_b   1.000
_cell.length_c   1.000
_cell.angle_alpha   90.00
_cell.angle_beta   90.00
_cell.angle_gamma   90.00
#
_symmetry.space_group_name_H-M   'P 1'
#
loop_
_entity.id
_entity.type
_entity.pdbx_description
1 polymer ?
#
loop_
_entity_poly.entity_id
_entity_poly.type
_entity_poly.pdbx_seq_one_letter_code
_entity_poly.pdbx_strand_id
1 'polypeptide(L)' 'METPSRFDVFSIKETQAENGETQSWWTRVGRAFRNRDGSINVHLDALPPQGKLQLRVPSEPRPSVN' A
#
# COMPACT_ATOMS: atom_id res chain seq x y z
N MET A 1 9.70 20.44 1.45
CA MET A 1 8.71 19.35 1.65
C MET A 1 9.38 18.30 2.52
N GLU A 2 8.84 18.04 3.71
CA GLU A 2 9.32 16.96 4.58
C GLU A 2 9.17 15.62 3.86
N THR A 3 10.20 14.77 3.89
CA THR A 3 10.07 13.43 3.30
C THR A 3 9.36 12.51 4.29
N PRO A 4 8.31 11.77 3.89
CA PRO A 4 7.59 10.88 4.78
C PRO A 4 8.51 9.80 5.35
N SER A 5 8.45 9.60 6.66
CA SER A 5 9.22 8.57 7.37
C SER A 5 8.56 7.20 7.37
N ARG A 6 7.24 7.13 7.11
CA ARG A 6 6.43 5.90 7.13
C ARG A 6 5.52 5.79 5.91
N PHE A 7 5.32 4.56 5.44
CA PHE A 7 4.39 4.19 4.37
C PHE A 7 3.49 3.04 4.79
N ASP A 8 2.30 2.99 4.20
CA ASP A 8 1.46 1.79 4.17
C ASP A 8 1.77 0.97 2.93
N VAL A 9 1.82 -0.35 3.08
CA VAL A 9 2.20 -1.28 2.01
C VAL A 9 0.97 -2.06 1.59
N PHE A 10 0.66 -2.02 0.29
CA PHE A 10 -0.50 -2.69 -0.29
C PHE A 10 -0.07 -3.72 -1.32
N SER A 11 -0.70 -4.89 -1.29
CA SER A 11 -0.76 -5.81 -2.43
C SER A 11 -1.93 -5.39 -3.32
N ILE A 12 -1.69 -5.27 -4.62
CA ILE A 12 -2.71 -4.88 -5.60
C ILE A 12 -2.98 -6.06 -6.51
N LYS A 13 -4.23 -6.51 -6.53
CA LYS A 13 -4.71 -7.52 -7.47
C LYS A 13 -5.61 -6.84 -8.51
N GLU A 14 -5.21 -6.92 -9.76
CA GLU A 14 -6.02 -6.48 -10.89
C GLU A 14 -6.86 -7.67 -11.38
N THR A 15 -8.15 -7.44 -11.62
CA THR A 15 -9.09 -8.44 -12.13
C THR A 15 -9.93 -7.82 -13.24
N GLN A 16 -10.17 -8.56 -14.32
CA GLN A 16 -11.16 -8.14 -15.32
C GLN A 16 -12.57 -8.49 -14.81
N ALA A 17 -13.44 -7.49 -14.77
CA ALA A 17 -14.85 -7.66 -14.53
C ALA A 17 -15.55 -8.15 -15.83
N GLU A 18 -16.75 -8.71 -15.68
CA GLU A 18 -17.52 -9.27 -16.81
C GLU A 18 -17.89 -8.21 -17.87
N ASN A 19 -17.96 -6.94 -17.49
CA ASN A 19 -18.20 -5.80 -18.37
C ASN A 19 -16.93 -5.34 -19.13
N GLY A 20 -15.79 -6.02 -18.97
CA GLY A 20 -14.51 -5.67 -19.59
C GLY A 20 -13.71 -4.59 -18.85
N GLU A 21 -14.20 -4.08 -17.72
CA GLU A 21 -13.46 -3.11 -16.90
C GLU A 21 -12.38 -3.81 -16.06
N THR A 22 -11.28 -3.13 -15.82
CA THR A 22 -10.24 -3.62 -14.89
C THR A 22 -10.52 -3.09 -13.49
N GLN A 23 -10.89 -4.00 -12.58
CA GLN A 23 -11.06 -3.70 -11.16
C GLN A 23 -9.77 -3.96 -10.40
N SER A 24 -9.43 -3.08 -9.45
CA SER A 24 -8.26 -3.23 -8.58
C SER A 24 -8.68 -3.49 -7.14
N TRP A 25 -8.16 -4.57 -6.57
CA TRP A 25 -8.34 -4.95 -5.18
C TRP A 25 -7.09 -4.64 -4.38
N TRP A 26 -7.24 -3.81 -3.36
CA TRP A 26 -6.14 -3.30 -2.54
C TRP A 26 -6.21 -3.94 -1.16
N THR A 27 -5.20 -4.72 -0.82
CA THR A 27 -5.08 -5.33 0.51
C THR A 27 -3.85 -4.75 1.19
N ARG A 28 -4.02 -4.13 2.36
CA ARG A 28 -2.87 -3.70 3.17
C ARG A 28 -2.17 -4.94 3.72
N VAL A 29 -0.88 -5.08 3.46
CA VAL A 29 -0.07 -6.24 3.84
C VAL A 29 1.12 -5.87 4.75
N GLY A 30 1.22 -4.61 5.14
CA GLY A 30 2.25 -4.18 6.08
C GLY A 30 2.50 -2.67 6.13
N ARG A 31 3.71 -2.32 6.57
CA ARG A 31 4.22 -0.95 6.68
C ARG A 31 5.65 -0.88 6.16
N ALA A 32 6.09 0.31 5.78
CA ALA A 32 7.48 0.54 5.43
C ALA A 32 8.03 1.79 6.13
N PHE A 33 9.34 1.78 6.41
CA PHE A 33 10.05 2.85 7.11
C PHE A 33 11.26 3.29 6.32
N ARG A 34 11.46 4.59 6.20
CA ARG A 34 12.63 5.17 5.55
C ARG A 34 13.80 5.23 6.52
N ASN A 35 14.95 4.72 6.09
CA ASN A 35 16.20 4.77 6.84
C ASN A 35 16.95 6.09 6.59
N ARG A 36 17.97 6.36 7.41
CA ARG A 36 18.78 7.59 7.31
C ARG A 36 19.48 7.75 5.96
N ASP A 37 19.90 6.64 5.35
CA ASP A 37 20.57 6.59 4.04
C ASP A 37 19.59 6.70 2.87
N GLY A 38 18.28 6.81 3.15
CA GLY A 38 17.23 6.89 2.15
C GLY A 38 16.70 5.54 1.67
N SER A 39 17.29 4.42 2.10
CA SER A 39 16.74 3.09 1.86
C SER A 39 15.42 2.88 2.61
N ILE A 40 14.68 1.83 2.26
CA ILE A 40 13.37 1.54 2.84
C ILE A 40 13.31 0.09 3.32
N ASN A 41 12.98 -0.09 4.60
CA ASN A 41 12.63 -1.39 5.16
C ASN A 41 11.13 -1.63 5.02
N VAL A 42 10.75 -2.76 4.44
CA VAL A 42 9.35 -3.20 4.31
C VAL A 42 9.09 -4.31 5.32
N HIS A 43 8.13 -4.08 6.20
CA HIS A 43 7.69 -5.04 7.20
C HIS A 43 6.34 -5.58 6.77
N LEU A 44 6.31 -6.87 6.38
CA LEU A 44 5.11 -7.55 5.91
C LEU A 44 4.45 -8.31 7.05
N ASP A 45 3.15 -8.10 7.23
CA ASP A 45 2.31 -8.88 8.13
C ASP A 45 1.78 -10.15 7.44
N ALA A 46 1.81 -10.18 6.10
CA ALA A 46 1.36 -11.31 5.28
C ALA A 46 2.16 -11.40 3.97
N LEU A 47 2.23 -12.61 3.39
CA LEU A 47 2.86 -12.83 2.09
C LEU A 47 1.94 -12.31 0.96
N PRO A 48 2.43 -11.42 0.07
CA PRO A 48 1.61 -10.87 -1.00
C PRO A 48 1.38 -11.91 -2.11
N PRO A 49 0.13 -12.17 -2.50
CA PRO A 49 -0.16 -13.27 -3.42
C PRO A 49 0.18 -12.99 -4.90
N GLN A 50 0.42 -11.73 -5.30
CA GLN A 50 0.70 -11.36 -6.71
C GLN A 50 2.06 -10.68 -6.93
N GLY A 51 2.97 -10.69 -5.95
CA GLY A 51 4.35 -10.19 -6.08
C GLY A 51 4.52 -8.68 -6.31
N LYS A 52 3.43 -7.93 -6.58
CA LYS A 52 3.42 -6.47 -6.73
C LYS A 52 3.00 -5.82 -5.41
N LEU A 53 3.87 -4.95 -4.89
CA LEU A 53 3.61 -4.10 -3.73
C LEU A 53 3.59 -2.64 -4.11
N GLN A 54 2.75 -1.85 -3.45
CA GLN A 54 2.78 -0.39 -3.54
C GLN A 54 2.89 0.22 -2.15
N LEU A 55 3.86 1.13 -1.99
CA LEU A 55 4.05 1.94 -0.80
C LEU A 55 3.31 3.26 -0.98
N ARG A 56 2.47 3.64 -0.01
CA ARG A 56 1.75 4.91 -0.02
C ARG A 56 1.99 5.66 1.28
N VAL A 57 2.09 6.99 1.19
CA VAL A 57 2.04 7.83 2.38
C VAL A 57 0.67 7.64 3.02
N PRO A 58 0.59 7.33 4.33
CA PRO A 58 -0.70 7.21 5.00
C PRO A 58 -1.44 8.53 4.86
N SER A 59 -2.60 8.52 4.20
CA SER A 59 -3.51 9.64 4.25
C SER A 59 -4.06 9.76 5.67
N GLU A 60 -4.41 10.98 6.10
CA GLU A 60 -5.19 11.14 7.34
C GLU A 60 -6.42 10.22 7.29
N PRO A 61 -6.83 9.64 8.43
CA PRO A 61 -8.07 8.88 8.48
C PRO A 61 -9.19 9.78 7.97
N ARG A 62 -9.95 9.31 6.97
CA ARG A 62 -11.17 10.02 6.58
C ARG A 62 -12.01 10.17 7.85
N PRO A 63 -12.43 11.39 8.23
CA PRO A 63 -13.30 11.56 9.38
C PRO A 63 -14.53 10.67 9.14
N SER A 64 -14.83 9.83 10.12
CA SER A 64 -16.04 9.01 10.12
C SER A 64 -17.23 9.97 10.04
N VAL A 65 -17.89 9.99 8.88
CA VAL A 65 -19.19 10.65 8.73
C VAL A 65 -20.15 9.84 9.58
N ASN A 66 -20.59 10.45 10.68
CA ASN A 66 -21.63 9.92 11.56
C ASN A 66 -23.00 10.21 10.95
#